data_AF-A0A2V8WUZ6-F1
#
_entry.id   AF-A0A2V8WUZ6-F1
#
_cell.length_a   1.000
_cell.length_b   1.000
_cell.length_c   1.000
_cell.angle_alpha   90.00
_cell.angle_beta   90.00
_cell.angle_gamma   90.00
#
_symmetry.space_group_name_H-M   'P 1'
#
loop_
_entity.id
_entity.type
_entity.pdbx_description
1 polymer ?
#
loop_
_entity_poly.entity_id
_entity_poly.type
_entity_poly.pdbx_seq_one_letter_code
_entity_poly.pdbx_strand_id
1 'polypeptide(L)' 'MQYLPGFTVQCINPLCEARGQWMRADITVPTPNDGHCPCCGDYLRNVPPPLGPRFRMRPRSLTARPPLRARPR' A
#
# COMPACT_ATOMS: atom_id res chain seq x y z
N MET A 1 11.38 -5.97 16.22
CA MET A 1 10.73 -4.73 15.71
C MET A 1 9.26 -5.07 15.51
N GLN A 2 8.31 -4.24 15.95
CA GLN A 2 6.89 -4.57 15.83
C GLN A 2 6.32 -3.89 14.57
N TYR A 3 5.91 -4.69 13.58
CA TYR A 3 5.31 -4.18 12.36
C TYR A 3 3.85 -3.84 12.61
N LEU A 4 3.44 -2.66 12.16
CA LEU A 4 2.05 -2.26 12.26
C LEU A 4 1.21 -3.00 11.20
N PRO A 5 -0.05 -3.31 11.51
CA PRO A 5 -1.08 -3.69 10.56
C PRO A 5 -1.00 -2.95 9.22
N GLY A 6 -0.97 -3.69 8.11
CA GLY A 6 -1.01 -3.10 6.77
C GLY A 6 0.33 -2.59 6.24
N PHE A 7 1.42 -2.77 7.00
CA PHE A 7 2.76 -2.58 6.45
C PHE A 7 3.11 -3.72 5.50
N THR A 8 3.81 -3.34 4.43
CA THR A 8 4.49 -4.28 3.55
C THR A 8 5.96 -4.35 3.89
N VAL A 9 6.51 -5.55 3.84
CA VAL A 9 7.89 -5.84 4.18
C VAL A 9 8.58 -6.60 3.05
N GLN A 10 9.89 -6.46 2.94
CA GLN A 10 10.72 -7.18 1.97
C GLN A 10 11.98 -7.73 2.65
N CYS A 11 12.50 -8.86 2.16
CA CYS A 11 13.76 -9.40 2.64
C CYS A 11 14.94 -8.48 2.32
N ILE A 12 15.84 -8.28 3.29
CA ILE A 12 17.06 -7.49 3.09
C ILE A 12 18.19 -8.28 2.41
N ASN A 13 18.17 -9.61 2.51
CA ASN A 13 19.26 -10.45 2.02
C ASN A 13 19.33 -10.42 0.48
N PRO A 14 20.46 -9.99 -0.11
CA PRO A 14 20.63 -9.89 -1.55
C PRO A 14 20.54 -11.21 -2.32
N LEU A 15 20.80 -12.33 -1.66
CA LEU A 15 20.85 -13.67 -2.24
C LEU A 15 19.54 -14.44 -2.03
N CYS A 16 18.58 -13.87 -1.29
CA CYS A 16 17.31 -14.52 -1.03
C CYS A 16 16.41 -14.42 -2.26
N GLU A 17 15.80 -15.55 -2.65
CA GLU A 17 14.84 -15.61 -3.76
C GLU A 17 13.60 -14.72 -3.49
N ALA A 18 13.24 -14.54 -2.22
CA ALA A 18 12.15 -13.65 -1.80
C ALA A 18 12.52 -12.16 -1.79
N ARG A 19 13.73 -11.77 -2.20
CA ARG A 19 14.11 -10.35 -2.28
C ARG A 19 13.32 -9.64 -3.36
N GLY A 20 12.80 -8.46 -3.04
CA GLY A 20 11.96 -7.67 -3.94
C GLY A 20 10.50 -8.14 -4.00
N GLN A 21 10.17 -9.30 -3.41
CA GLN A 21 8.80 -9.74 -3.21
C GLN A 21 8.18 -9.03 -2.02
N TRP A 22 6.96 -8.53 -2.21
CA TRP A 22 6.23 -7.80 -1.19
C TRP A 22 5.44 -8.77 -0.33
N MET A 23 5.76 -8.83 0.95
CA MET A 23 5.03 -9.63 1.94
C MET A 23 4.21 -8.69 2.83
N ARG A 24 3.03 -9.14 3.25
CA ARG A 24 2.23 -8.42 4.25
C ARG A 24 2.69 -8.80 5.64
N ALA A 25 2.86 -7.80 6.50
CA ALA A 25 2.92 -8.03 7.93
C ALA A 25 1.49 -8.29 8.43
N ASP A 26 1.02 -9.54 8.36
CA ASP A 26 -0.34 -9.90 8.79
C ASP A 26 -0.48 -9.82 10.32
N ILE A 27 -1.63 -9.32 10.77
CA ILE A 27 -1.96 -8.96 12.17
C ILE A 27 -2.34 -10.21 12.99
N THR A 28 -2.71 -11.30 12.34
CA THR A 28 -3.53 -12.36 12.93
C THR A 28 -2.79 -13.65 13.25
N VAL A 29 -1.49 -13.72 12.97
CA VAL A 29 -0.69 -14.87 13.38
C VAL A 29 0.42 -14.35 14.28
N PRO A 30 0.59 -14.87 15.50
CA PRO A 30 1.86 -14.77 16.19
C PRO A 30 2.83 -15.60 15.36
N THR A 31 3.34 -15.04 14.26
CA THR A 31 4.40 -15.68 13.50
C THR A 31 5.60 -15.69 14.45
N PRO A 32 6.18 -16.86 14.76
CA PRO A 32 7.31 -16.98 15.69
C PRO A 32 8.60 -16.37 15.13
N ASN A 33 8.50 -15.48 14.15
CA ASN A 33 9.60 -14.98 13.34
C ASN A 33 9.48 -13.45 13.27
N ASP A 34 9.93 -12.80 14.34
CA ASP A 34 9.84 -11.37 14.71
C ASP A 34 10.42 -10.36 13.68
N GLY A 35 10.03 -10.48 12.41
CA GLY A 35 10.64 -9.75 11.30
C GLY A 35 11.73 -10.51 10.57
N HIS A 36 11.66 -11.83 10.56
CA HIS A 36 12.56 -12.67 9.77
C HIS A 36 11.84 -13.26 8.56
N CYS A 37 12.55 -13.35 7.45
CA CYS A 37 12.08 -13.87 6.19
C CYS A 37 11.80 -15.37 6.33
N PRO A 38 10.63 -15.87 5.91
CA PRO A 38 10.31 -17.31 5.98
C PRO A 38 11.18 -18.17 5.06
N CYS A 39 11.85 -17.58 4.07
CA CYS A 39 12.67 -18.29 3.09
C CYS A 39 14.13 -18.46 3.55
N CYS A 40 14.71 -17.44 4.20
CA CYS A 40 16.15 -17.44 4.54
C CYS A 40 16.44 -17.12 6.02
N GLY A 41 15.45 -16.71 6.80
CA GLY A 41 15.63 -16.31 8.19
C GLY A 41 16.23 -14.91 8.39
N ASP A 42 16.63 -14.20 7.32
CA ASP A 42 17.16 -12.83 7.44
C ASP A 42 16.10 -11.79 7.75
N TYR A 43 16.54 -10.62 8.22
CA TYR A 43 15.65 -9.53 8.59
C TYR A 43 14.82 -8.99 7.41
N LEU A 44 13.57 -8.64 7.73
CA LEU A 44 12.63 -7.98 6.86
C LEU A 44 12.69 -6.47 7.07
N ARG A 45 12.68 -5.72 5.98
CA ARG A 45 12.66 -4.26 5.96
C ARG A 45 11.26 -3.76 5.58
N ASN A 46 10.79 -2.72 6.27
CA ASN A 46 9.58 -2.00 5.89
C ASN A 46 9.79 -1.29 4.57
N VAL A 47 8.89 -1.57 3.64
CA VAL A 47 8.81 -0.84 2.38
C VAL A 47 7.40 -0.26 2.32
N PRO A 48 7.25 1.07 2.19
CA PRO A 48 5.92 1.66 2.07
C PRO A 48 5.21 1.03 0.88
N PRO A 49 3.92 0.66 1.00
CA PRO A 49 3.19 0.03 -0.10
C PRO A 49 3.32 0.92 -1.35
N PRO A 50 3.36 0.32 -2.55
CA PRO A 50 3.39 1.10 -3.77
C PRO A 50 2.24 2.08 -3.70
N LEU A 51 2.56 3.39 -3.70
CA LEU A 51 1.57 4.45 -3.74
C LEU A 51 0.66 4.10 -4.91
N GLY A 52 -0.59 3.71 -4.61
CA GLY A 52 -1.53 3.20 -5.60
C GLY A 52 -1.59 4.12 -6.82
N PRO A 53 -2.04 3.62 -7.99
CA PRO A 53 -1.99 4.37 -9.24
C PRO A 53 -2.43 5.78 -8.94
N ARG A 54 -1.50 6.74 -9.06
CA ARG A 54 -1.79 8.15 -8.82
C ARG A 54 -2.91 8.47 -9.77
N PHE A 55 -4.16 8.42 -9.30
CA PHE A 55 -5.29 8.96 -10.00
C PHE A 55 -4.89 10.42 -10.13
N ARG A 56 -4.35 10.78 -11.30
CA ARG A 56 -4.18 12.16 -11.67
C ARG A 56 -5.59 12.69 -11.59
N MET A 57 -5.95 13.28 -10.45
CA MET A 57 -7.20 14.02 -10.28
C MET A 57 -7.04 15.19 -11.23
N ARG A 58 -7.32 14.94 -12.51
CA ARG A 58 -7.46 15.98 -13.49
C ARG A 58 -8.66 16.77 -12.98
N PRO A 59 -8.51 18.04 -12.61
CA PRO A 59 -9.62 18.83 -12.11
C PRO A 59 -10.78 18.69 -13.11
N ARG A 60 -11.94 18.22 -12.64
CA ARG A 60 -13.13 18.27 -13.49
C ARG A 60 -13.43 19.74 -13.70
N SER A 61 -13.49 20.18 -14.96
CA SER A 61 -13.84 21.56 -15.27
C SER A 61 -15.18 21.87 -14.62
N LEU A 62 -15.24 22.95 -13.83
CA LEU A 62 -16.48 23.44 -13.24
C LEU A 62 -17.35 23.99 -14.37
N THR A 63 -18.07 23.10 -15.07
CA THR A 63 -19.08 23.52 -16.03
C THR A 63 -20.07 24.41 -15.29
N ALA A 64 -20.22 25.64 -15.76
CA ALA A 64 -21.17 26.60 -15.23
C ALA A 64 -22.57 25.95 -15.17
N ARG A 65 -23.27 26.12 -14.04
CA ARG A 65 -24.65 25.62 -13.90
C ARG A 65 -25.49 26.17 -15.06
N PRO A 66 -26.31 25.34 -15.75
CA PRO A 66 -27.24 25.83 -16.75
C PRO A 66 -28.16 26.90 -16.13
N PRO A 67 -28.52 27.96 -16.87
CA PRO A 67 -29.41 28.98 -16.35
C PRO A 67 -30.75 28.34 -15.94
N LEU A 68 -31.23 28.68 -14.74
CA LEU A 68 -32.53 28.29 -14.23
C LEU A 68 -33.60 28.78 -15.21
N ARG A 69 -34.25 27.87 -15.94
CA ARG A 69 -35.42 28.22 -16.74
C ARG A 69 -36.53 28.69 -15.81
N ALA A 70 -37.07 29.88 -16.07
CA ALA A 70 -38.22 30.41 -15.35
C ALA A 70 -39.40 29.45 -15.53
N ARG A 71 -39.99 29.01 -14.40
CA ARG A 71 -41.18 28.17 -14.40
C ARG A 71 -42.40 29.04 -14.77
N PRO A 72 -43.20 28.66 -15.77
CA PRO A 72 -44.42 29.40 -16.08
C PRO A 72 -45.42 29.24 -14.92
N ARG A 73 -46.12 30.35 -14.61
CA ARG A 73 -47.15 30.45 -13.56
C ARG A 73 -48.43 29.75 -13.96
#